data_AF-A0A841F3M0-F1
#
_entry.id   AF-A0A841F3M0-F1
#
_cell.length_a   1.000
_cell.length_b   1.000
_cell.length_c   1.000
_cell.angle_alpha   90.00
_cell.angle_beta   90.00
_cell.angle_gamma   90.00
#
_symmetry.space_group_name_H-M   'P 1'
#
loop_
_entity.id
_entity.type
_entity.pdbx_description
1 polymer ?
#
loop_
_entity_poly.entity_id
_entity_poly.type
_entity_poly.pdbx_seq_one_letter_code
_entity_poly.pdbx_strand_id
1 'polypeptide(L)' 'MIFEITGDMMKKIDDWDSCESTDVTGAKYAYTFMPTGIGLVVQVKCDICKRVLSLSDDF' A
#
# COMPACT_ATOMS: atom_id res chain seq x y z
N MET A 1 -12.97 -14.38 4.81
CA MET A 1 -11.53 -14.38 4.47
C MET A 1 -11.06 -12.95 4.75
N ILE A 2 -10.16 -12.76 5.72
CA ILE A 2 -9.64 -11.43 6.07
C ILE A 2 -8.28 -11.34 5.39
N PHE A 3 -8.09 -10.33 4.54
CA PHE A 3 -6.78 -10.01 4.01
C PHE A 3 -6.05 -9.16 5.06
N GLU A 4 -4.86 -9.59 5.45
CA GLU A 4 -4.01 -8.89 6.42
C GLU A 4 -2.72 -8.48 5.72
N ILE A 5 -2.30 -7.23 5.91
CA ILE A 5 -1.00 -6.74 5.47
C ILE A 5 0.05 -7.52 6.25
N THR A 6 0.91 -8.27 5.55
CA THR A 6 1.98 -9.02 6.21
C THR A 6 3.08 -8.07 6.70
N GLY A 7 3.91 -8.53 7.64
CA GLY A 7 5.05 -7.74 8.13
C GLY A 7 6.02 -7.33 7.01
N ASP A 8 6.23 -8.18 6.00
CA ASP A 8 7.08 -7.87 4.84
C ASP A 8 6.47 -6.78 3.96
N MET A 9 5.15 -6.81 3.75
CA MET A 9 4.44 -5.75 3.04
C MET A 9 4.52 -4.43 3.81
N MET A 10 4.39 -4.47 5.14
CA MET A 10 4.49 -3.29 5.98
C MET A 10 5.90 -2.68 5.92
N LYS A 11 6.94 -3.51 5.96
CA LYS A 11 8.32 -3.05 5.79
C LYS A 11 8.55 -2.39 4.43
N LYS A 12 8.00 -2.96 3.35
CA LYS A 12 8.06 -2.33 2.01
C LYS A 12 7.35 -0.98 1.96
N ILE A 13 6.23 -0.83 2.67
CA ILE A 13 5.52 0.45 2.79
C ILE A 13 6.39 1.46 3.54
N ASP A 14 6.99 1.07 4.67
CA ASP A 14 7.85 1.95 5.48
C ASP A 14 9.11 2.40 4.70
N ASP A 15 9.76 1.48 3.99
CA ASP A 15 10.95 1.79 3.18
C ASP A 15 10.60 2.70 1.97
N TRP A 16 9.40 2.51 1.40
CA TRP A 16 8.89 3.35 0.30
C TRP A 16 8.40 4.72 0.77
N ASP A 17 7.91 4.80 2.01
CA ASP A 17 7.32 6.00 2.56
C ASP A 17 8.36 7.06 2.92
N SER A 18 8.59 7.96 1.97
CA SER A 18 9.38 9.17 2.21
C SER A 18 8.53 10.44 2.39
N CYS A 19 7.21 10.32 2.57
CA CYS A 19 6.32 11.47 2.64
C CYS A 19 6.09 11.88 4.09
N GLU A 20 6.60 13.04 4.54
CA GLU A 20 6.19 13.59 5.83
C GLU A 20 4.71 13.99 5.76
N SER A 21 3.88 13.33 6.57
CA SER A 21 2.43 13.52 6.56
C SER A 21 2.08 14.86 7.21
N THR A 22 1.50 15.78 6.44
CA THR A 22 0.96 17.04 6.95
C THR A 22 -0.55 16.97 7.23
N ASP A 23 -1.20 15.84 6.92
CA ASP A 23 -2.66 15.75 6.97
C ASP A 23 -3.18 15.39 8.36
N VAL A 24 -4.15 16.19 8.84
CA VAL A 24 -4.65 16.22 10.23
C VAL A 24 -5.54 15.03 10.61
N THR A 25 -5.89 14.19 9.63
CA THR A 25 -6.81 13.06 9.79
C THR A 25 -6.12 11.73 10.09
N GLY A 26 -4.77 11.67 10.00
CA GLY A 26 -3.98 10.45 10.23
C GLY A 26 -4.13 9.37 9.15
N ALA A 27 -5.11 9.49 8.24
CA ALA A 27 -5.35 8.56 7.14
C ALA A 27 -4.48 8.90 5.93
N LYS A 28 -3.26 8.35 5.89
CA LYS A 28 -2.27 8.64 4.85
C LYS A 28 -2.36 7.71 3.63
N TYR A 29 -2.77 6.47 3.83
CA TYR A 29 -2.69 5.40 2.83
C TYR A 29 -4.07 4.92 2.40
N ALA A 30 -4.25 4.77 1.09
CA ALA A 30 -5.37 4.08 0.47
C ALA A 30 -4.89 2.74 -0.11
N TYR A 31 -5.54 1.66 0.29
CA TYR A 31 -5.24 0.30 -0.16
C TYR A 31 -6.23 -0.15 -1.23
N THR A 32 -5.73 -0.67 -2.35
CA THR A 32 -6.56 -1.23 -3.42
C THR A 32 -6.22 -2.70 -3.63
N PHE A 33 -7.24 -3.53 -3.66
CA PHE A 33 -7.14 -4.97 -3.85
C PHE A 33 -7.85 -5.34 -5.15
N MET A 34 -7.10 -5.79 -6.14
CA MET A 34 -7.61 -6.12 -7.47
C MET A 34 -7.41 -7.62 -7.72
N PRO A 35 -8.48 -8.43 -7.64
CA PRO A 35 -8.40 -9.81 -8.10
C PRO A 35 -8.21 -9.82 -9.62
N THR A 36 -7.20 -10.54 -10.08
CA THR A 36 -6.89 -10.74 -11.49
C THR A 36 -6.98 -12.23 -11.82
N GLY A 37 -7.03 -12.58 -13.11
CA GLY A 37 -7.04 -13.97 -13.55
C GLY A 37 -5.80 -14.79 -13.17
N ILE A 38 -4.73 -14.12 -12.71
CA ILE A 38 -3.45 -14.74 -12.34
C ILE A 38 -3.09 -14.60 -10.85
N GLY A 39 -3.90 -13.88 -10.06
CA GLY A 39 -3.60 -13.63 -8.65
C GLY A 39 -4.25 -12.36 -8.10
N LEU A 40 -3.82 -11.91 -6.93
CA LEU A 40 -4.29 -10.69 -6.29
C LEU A 40 -3.25 -9.59 -6.43
N VAL A 41 -3.64 -8.46 -7.02
CA VAL A 41 -2.81 -7.26 -7.05
C VAL A 41 -3.22 -6.33 -5.91
N VAL A 42 -2.31 -6.12 -4.97
CA VAL A 42 -2.37 -5.16 -3.87
C VAL A 42 -1.55 -3.92 -4.22
N GLN A 43 -2.20 -2.76 -4.15
CA GLN A 43 -1.55 -1.46 -4.31
C GLN A 43 -1.80 -0.58 -3.10
N VAL A 44 -0.78 0.18 -2.72
CA VAL A 44 -0.82 1.19 -1.68
C VAL A 44 -0.59 2.54 -2.33
N LYS A 45 -1.52 3.47 -2.12
CA LYS A 45 -1.41 4.84 -2.59
C LYS A 45 -1.27 5.77 -1.40
N CYS A 46 -0.28 6.66 -1.42
CA CYS A 46 -0.23 7.76 -0.47
C CYS A 46 -1.18 8.85 -0.96
N ASP A 47 -2.18 9.21 -0.16
CA ASP A 47 -3.15 10.23 -0.58
C ASP A 47 -2.61 11.66 -0.49
N ILE A 48 -1.48 11.87 0.18
CA ILE A 48 -0.82 13.16 0.30
C ILE A 48 0.03 13.44 -0.96
N CYS A 49 1.02 12.60 -1.24
CA CYS A 49 1.93 12.78 -2.39
C CYS A 49 1.46 12.08 -3.67
N LYS A 50 0.33 11.37 -3.63
CA LYS A 50 -0.29 10.64 -4.75
C LYS A 50 0.60 9.55 -5.40
N ARG A 51 1.74 9.20 -4.78
CA ARG A 51 2.57 8.07 -5.18
C ARG A 51 1.84 6.75 -4.95
N VAL A 52 2.13 5.77 -5.80
CA VAL A 52 1.58 4.40 -5.73
C VAL A 52 2.73 3.40 -5.59
N LEU A 53 2.60 2.47 -4.66
CA LEU A 53 3.42 1.30 -4.47
C LEU A 53 2.60 0.07 -4.84
N SER A 54 3.12 -0.77 -5.73
CA SER A 54 2.56 -2.09 -5.97
C SER A 54 3.27 -3.09 -5.06
N LEU A 55 2.52 -3.79 -4.23
CA LEU A 55 3.03 -4.83 -3.33
C LEU A 55 3.05 -6.22 -3.97
N SER A 56 2.62 -6.30 -5.24
CA SER A 56 2.28 -7.56 -5.92
C SER A 56 3.34 -8.00 -6.92
N ASP A 57 4.34 -7.15 -7.18
CA ASP A 57 5.41 -7.40 -8.15
C ASP A 57 6.50 -8.36 -7.61
N ASP A 58 6.25 -9.04 -6.48
CA ASP A 58 7.22 -9.88 -5.77
C ASP A 58 6.73 -11.32 -5.54
N PHE A 59 5.68 -11.75 -6.25
CA PHE A 59 5.18 -13.14 -6.22
C PHE A 59 5.83 -14.02 -7.29
#